data_AF-A0A356R829-F1
#
_entry.id   AF-A0A356R829-F1
#
_cell.length_a   1.000
_cell.length_b   1.000
_cell.length_c   1.000
_cell.angle_alpha   90.00
_cell.angle_beta   90.00
_cell.angle_gamma   90.00
#
_symmetry.space_group_name_H-M   'P 1'
#
loop_
_entity.id
_entity.type
_entity.pdbx_description
1 polymer ?
#
loop_
_entity_poly.entity_id
_entity_poly.type
_entity_poly.pdbx_seq_one_letter_code
_entity_poly.pdbx_strand_id
1 'polypeptide(L)'
;MSQHTGKLFGLMALYVFLGVGGVLFSNTTSFASGEQQKTPSSQGGTSKTSSPPSGQSDQSEALKMSLDKKGQEELEALRQKPDEFRTLMTGVQIFLGRFGYGVGPYSGTLDQSTKQALKAYQKNSGLSETGDLDFPTLKRLTEDDRLLNRVVPFLPPHTFHDQEWGQWVEVQGSWMLKEGNTDDVLQTSRITCMREFKRCIDSTASLINGSVPQLKVHTHVYDIKEWDDAKIVSAPYDGEACAVSILRISRNPPLATRFLSLQNNPGPCAKVQDEDRQYVLEDGPKIYQILRSQKAEAVQEILQVNK
;
A
#
# COMPACT_ATOMS: atom_id res chain seq x y z
N MET A 1 -3.38 -34.83 13.37
CA MET A 1 -4.47 -34.26 12.55
C MET A 1 -4.49 -32.71 12.58
N SER A 2 -3.34 -32.01 12.73
CA SER A 2 -3.31 -30.55 12.91
C SER A 2 -2.05 -29.88 12.33
N GLN A 3 -1.73 -30.17 11.06
CA GLN A 3 -0.58 -29.57 10.34
C GLN A 3 -0.85 -29.18 8.88
N HIS A 4 -1.95 -29.64 8.26
CA HIS A 4 -2.27 -29.31 6.86
C HIS A 4 -3.09 -28.01 6.71
N THR A 5 -3.91 -27.63 7.69
CA THR A 5 -4.72 -26.40 7.68
C THR A 5 -3.87 -25.13 7.58
N GLY A 6 -2.72 -25.08 8.27
CA GLY A 6 -1.82 -23.93 8.25
C GLY A 6 -1.16 -23.66 6.90
N LYS A 7 -0.89 -24.69 6.09
CA LYS A 7 -0.31 -24.52 4.75
C LYS A 7 -1.31 -24.02 3.71
N LEU A 8 -2.60 -24.34 3.86
CA LEU A 8 -3.61 -23.99 2.87
C LEU A 8 -4.09 -22.54 2.97
N PHE A 9 -4.18 -21.99 4.19
CA PHE A 9 -4.27 -20.53 4.36
C PHE A 9 -3.04 -19.80 3.78
N GLY A 10 -1.87 -20.45 3.78
CA GLY A 10 -0.68 -19.98 3.10
C GLY A 10 -0.83 -19.86 1.58
N LEU A 11 -1.66 -20.68 0.93
CA LEU A 11 -1.93 -20.60 -0.52
C LEU A 11 -2.91 -19.48 -0.88
N MET A 12 -3.97 -19.28 -0.08
CA MET A 12 -4.80 -18.06 -0.17
C MET A 12 -3.96 -16.80 0.06
N ALA A 13 -3.02 -16.82 1.02
CA ALA A 13 -2.15 -15.70 1.31
C ALA A 13 -1.04 -15.46 0.26
N LEU A 14 -0.51 -16.51 -0.39
CA LEU A 14 0.60 -16.40 -1.35
C LEU A 14 0.27 -15.46 -2.52
N TYR A 15 -1.00 -15.43 -2.95
CA TYR A 15 -1.48 -14.53 -3.98
C TYR A 15 -1.72 -13.09 -3.51
N VAL A 16 -1.94 -12.87 -2.21
CA VAL A 16 -2.15 -11.55 -1.60
C VAL A 16 -0.82 -10.84 -1.32
N PHE A 17 0.28 -11.58 -1.18
CA PHE A 17 1.60 -11.04 -0.78
C PHE A 17 2.43 -10.34 -1.87
N LEU A 18 1.94 -10.25 -3.12
CA LEU A 18 2.61 -9.49 -4.20
C LEU A 18 1.95 -8.14 -4.52
N GLY A 19 1.13 -7.62 -3.61
CA GLY A 19 0.75 -6.20 -3.58
C GLY A 19 1.89 -5.32 -3.06
N VAL A 20 2.75 -4.86 -3.97
CA VAL A 20 3.75 -3.76 -3.87
C VAL A 20 4.21 -3.36 -2.45
N GLY A 21 5.40 -3.80 -2.05
CA GLY A 21 6.22 -3.08 -1.05
C GLY A 21 6.90 -3.92 0.04
N GLY A 22 8.14 -4.35 -0.21
CA GLY A 22 9.01 -4.92 0.84
C GLY A 22 9.93 -6.04 0.36
N VAL A 23 11.06 -5.70 -0.27
CA VAL A 23 12.09 -6.69 -0.60
C VAL A 23 12.91 -7.01 0.66
N LEU A 24 12.60 -8.12 1.32
CA LEU A 24 13.40 -8.65 2.43
C LEU A 24 14.59 -9.48 1.90
N PHE A 25 15.74 -8.82 1.73
CA PHE A 25 17.03 -9.51 1.64
C PHE A 25 17.73 -9.48 3.00
N SER A 26 17.62 -10.58 3.74
CA SER A 26 18.58 -10.88 4.80
C SER A 26 19.84 -11.49 4.18
N ASN A 27 20.99 -10.82 4.32
CA ASN A 27 22.27 -11.53 4.38
C ASN A 27 23.36 -10.68 5.03
N THR A 28 24.17 -11.32 5.86
CA THR A 28 25.33 -10.74 6.55
C THR A 28 26.62 -10.99 5.78
N THR A 29 27.43 -9.96 5.49
CA THR A 29 28.90 -10.13 5.45
C THR A 29 29.68 -8.82 5.59
N SER A 30 30.82 -8.95 6.27
CA SER A 30 32.03 -8.12 6.39
C SER A 30 32.25 -6.88 5.50
N PHE A 31 32.88 -5.88 6.13
CA PHE A 31 33.67 -4.82 5.49
C PHE A 31 34.79 -5.36 4.58
N ALA A 32 35.09 -4.61 3.52
CA ALA A 32 36.41 -4.41 2.92
C ALA A 32 36.43 -3.04 2.20
N SER A 33 37.60 -2.41 2.04
CA SER A 33 37.73 -0.98 1.66
C SER A 33 38.41 -0.76 0.30
N GLY A 34 38.17 0.41 -0.31
CA GLY A 34 38.90 0.94 -1.47
C GLY A 34 38.03 1.08 -2.74
N GLU A 35 38.23 2.06 -3.61
CA GLU A 35 39.06 3.28 -3.52
C GLU A 35 38.51 4.40 -4.43
N GLN A 36 39.18 5.55 -4.47
CA GLN A 36 38.92 6.70 -5.36
C GLN A 36 39.10 6.31 -6.84
N GLN A 37 38.66 7.04 -7.88
CA GLN A 37 38.16 8.42 -8.04
C GLN A 37 37.09 8.35 -9.21
N LYS A 38 36.66 9.34 -10.01
CA LYS A 38 37.00 10.75 -10.32
C LYS A 38 35.79 11.45 -10.97
N THR A 39 35.72 12.78 -10.95
CA THR A 39 34.82 13.59 -11.80
C THR A 39 35.55 14.17 -13.02
N PRO A 40 34.80 14.58 -14.06
CA PRO A 40 34.93 15.93 -14.58
C PRO A 40 33.59 16.67 -14.73
N SER A 41 33.64 17.97 -15.04
CA SER A 41 32.50 18.88 -15.13
C SER A 41 32.49 19.61 -16.47
N SER A 42 31.31 19.86 -17.06
CA SER A 42 30.95 21.22 -17.53
C SER A 42 29.50 21.37 -18.04
N GLN A 43 28.87 22.46 -17.58
CA GLN A 43 28.03 23.43 -18.31
C GLN A 43 26.98 23.00 -19.36
N GLY A 44 25.73 23.43 -19.12
CA GLY A 44 25.06 24.38 -20.04
C GLY A 44 24.05 23.81 -21.04
N GLY A 45 22.77 23.80 -20.67
CA GLY A 45 21.64 23.57 -21.58
C GLY A 45 20.43 24.42 -21.19
N THR A 46 19.73 25.01 -22.18
CA THR A 46 18.61 25.94 -21.96
C THR A 46 17.26 25.25 -21.75
N SER A 47 16.39 25.88 -20.97
CA SER A 47 15.02 25.41 -20.73
C SER A 47 14.22 25.26 -22.03
N LYS A 48 13.53 24.13 -22.18
CA LYS A 48 12.35 23.99 -23.03
C LYS A 48 11.24 23.32 -22.24
N THR A 49 10.07 23.95 -22.21
CA THR A 49 8.85 23.40 -21.62
C THR A 49 8.38 22.21 -22.44
N SER A 50 8.18 21.06 -21.80
CA SER A 50 7.59 19.87 -22.40
C SER A 50 6.42 19.36 -21.54
N SER A 51 5.24 19.22 -22.14
CA SER A 51 4.09 18.56 -21.51
C SER A 51 4.40 17.07 -21.21
N PRO A 52 3.74 16.45 -20.21
CA PRO A 52 3.96 15.04 -19.90
C PRO A 52 3.60 14.10 -21.06
N PRO A 53 4.38 13.04 -21.34
CA PRO A 53 4.04 12.03 -22.35
C PRO A 53 2.99 11.04 -21.83
N SER A 54 2.05 10.65 -22.68
CA SER A 54 0.90 9.79 -22.36
C SER A 54 1.25 8.28 -22.28
N GLY A 55 2.37 7.91 -21.67
CA GLY A 55 2.90 6.53 -21.67
C GLY A 55 2.74 5.76 -20.35
N GLN A 56 2.01 6.30 -19.37
CA GLN A 56 1.96 5.77 -18.00
C GLN A 56 0.93 4.63 -17.81
N SER A 57 -0.15 4.61 -18.58
CA SER A 57 -1.16 3.54 -18.57
C SER A 57 -0.57 2.19 -18.94
N ASP A 58 0.04 2.13 -20.12
CA ASP A 58 0.23 0.89 -20.88
C ASP A 58 1.15 -0.11 -20.18
N GLN A 59 2.18 0.38 -19.47
CA GLN A 59 3.09 -0.48 -18.69
C GLN A 59 2.43 -1.04 -17.43
N SER A 60 1.59 -0.25 -16.76
CA SER A 60 0.86 -0.70 -15.56
C SER A 60 -0.19 -1.75 -15.92
N GLU A 61 -0.87 -1.56 -17.06
CA GLU A 61 -1.83 -2.53 -17.60
C GLU A 61 -1.14 -3.80 -18.07
N ALA A 62 -0.01 -3.72 -18.80
CA ALA A 62 0.77 -4.88 -19.20
C ALA A 62 1.26 -5.72 -18.00
N LEU A 63 1.72 -5.06 -16.92
CA LEU A 63 2.09 -5.76 -15.69
C LEU A 63 0.89 -6.44 -15.03
N LYS A 64 -0.24 -5.73 -14.88
CA LYS A 64 -1.50 -6.26 -14.34
C LYS A 64 -1.99 -7.47 -15.14
N MET A 65 -2.00 -7.39 -16.47
CA MET A 65 -2.37 -8.50 -17.37
C MET A 65 -1.45 -9.71 -17.19
N SER A 66 -0.15 -9.51 -16.96
CA SER A 66 0.79 -10.62 -16.71
C SER A 66 0.52 -11.33 -15.38
N LEU A 67 0.15 -10.58 -14.34
CA LEU A 67 -0.22 -11.11 -13.02
C LEU A 67 -1.56 -11.84 -13.07
N ASP A 68 -2.57 -11.25 -13.70
CA ASP A 68 -3.91 -11.83 -13.83
C ASP A 68 -3.89 -13.10 -14.71
N LYS A 69 -3.03 -13.15 -15.75
CA LYS A 69 -2.74 -14.39 -16.51
C LYS A 69 -2.13 -15.48 -15.64
N LYS A 70 -1.08 -15.16 -14.86
CA LYS A 70 -0.46 -16.13 -13.93
C LYS A 70 -1.46 -16.63 -12.88
N GLY A 71 -2.33 -15.76 -12.40
CA GLY A 71 -3.43 -16.13 -11.50
C GLY A 71 -4.37 -17.17 -12.12
N GLN A 72 -4.74 -17.00 -13.38
CA GLN A 72 -5.56 -17.98 -14.11
C GLN A 72 -4.83 -19.31 -14.35
N GLU A 73 -3.52 -19.29 -14.64
CA GLU A 73 -2.71 -20.50 -14.83
C GLU A 73 -2.61 -21.36 -13.56
N GLU A 74 -2.38 -20.74 -12.39
CA GLU A 74 -2.36 -21.49 -11.12
C GLU A 74 -3.76 -21.91 -10.64
N LEU A 75 -4.82 -21.14 -10.95
CA LEU A 75 -6.21 -21.55 -10.70
C LEU A 75 -6.61 -22.78 -11.53
N GLU A 76 -6.17 -22.86 -12.79
CA GLU A 76 -6.38 -24.06 -13.62
C GLU A 76 -5.56 -25.25 -13.10
N ALA A 77 -4.32 -25.03 -12.64
CA ALA A 77 -3.53 -26.07 -11.97
C ALA A 77 -4.18 -26.56 -10.66
N LEU A 78 -4.90 -25.70 -9.92
CA LEU A 78 -5.69 -26.09 -8.75
C LEU A 78 -6.92 -26.93 -9.12
N ARG A 79 -7.60 -26.66 -10.25
CA ARG A 79 -8.74 -27.46 -10.73
C ARG A 79 -8.37 -28.94 -10.94
N GLN A 80 -7.11 -29.22 -11.31
CA GLN A 80 -6.60 -30.59 -11.46
C GLN A 80 -6.35 -31.32 -10.12
N LYS A 81 -6.63 -30.68 -8.97
CA LYS A 81 -6.46 -31.23 -7.62
C LYS A 81 -7.79 -31.22 -6.83
N PRO A 82 -8.59 -32.31 -6.87
CA PRO A 82 -9.96 -32.29 -6.35
C PRO A 82 -10.14 -31.80 -4.91
N ASP A 83 -9.27 -32.21 -3.96
CA ASP A 83 -9.40 -31.79 -2.55
C ASP A 83 -8.97 -30.33 -2.30
N GLU A 84 -7.92 -29.85 -2.98
CA GLU A 84 -7.51 -28.44 -2.90
C GLU A 84 -8.60 -27.54 -3.54
N PHE A 85 -9.10 -27.92 -4.73
CA PHE A 85 -10.16 -27.18 -5.41
C PHE A 85 -11.49 -27.20 -4.63
N ARG A 86 -11.89 -28.34 -4.05
CA ARG A 86 -13.08 -28.42 -3.18
C ARG A 86 -12.97 -27.45 -2.01
N THR A 87 -11.78 -27.36 -1.40
CA THR A 87 -11.56 -26.45 -0.25
C THR A 87 -11.58 -24.98 -0.67
N LEU A 88 -11.00 -24.63 -1.83
CA LEU A 88 -11.12 -23.32 -2.45
C LEU A 88 -12.60 -22.96 -2.71
N MET A 89 -13.36 -23.89 -3.30
CA MET A 89 -14.77 -23.70 -3.63
C MET A 89 -15.63 -23.54 -2.36
N THR A 90 -15.35 -24.27 -1.28
CA THR A 90 -16.00 -24.03 0.02
C THR A 90 -15.74 -22.61 0.53
N GLY A 91 -14.52 -22.08 0.37
CA GLY A 91 -14.20 -20.69 0.71
C GLY A 91 -14.95 -19.67 -0.15
N VAL A 92 -15.00 -19.88 -1.47
CA VAL A 92 -15.79 -19.06 -2.42
C VAL A 92 -17.28 -19.08 -2.07
N GLN A 93 -17.83 -20.23 -1.72
CA GLN A 93 -19.21 -20.32 -1.25
C GLN A 93 -19.40 -19.54 0.06
N ILE A 94 -18.47 -19.62 1.02
CA ILE A 94 -18.55 -18.84 2.28
C ILE A 94 -18.55 -17.33 2.00
N PHE A 95 -17.74 -16.83 1.06
CA PHE A 95 -17.75 -15.42 0.66
C PHE A 95 -19.08 -15.02 -0.01
N LEU A 96 -19.55 -15.77 -1.01
CA LEU A 96 -20.84 -15.50 -1.69
C LEU A 96 -22.03 -15.53 -0.71
N GLY A 97 -22.00 -16.44 0.27
CA GLY A 97 -22.99 -16.51 1.35
C GLY A 97 -22.93 -15.30 2.28
N ARG A 98 -21.72 -14.89 2.69
CA ARG A 98 -21.47 -13.67 3.48
C ARG A 98 -21.94 -12.40 2.78
N PHE A 99 -21.80 -12.34 1.46
CA PHE A 99 -22.14 -11.16 0.63
C PHE A 99 -23.63 -11.16 0.17
N GLY A 100 -24.46 -12.08 0.68
CA GLY A 100 -25.89 -12.10 0.42
C GLY A 100 -26.33 -12.75 -0.91
N TYR A 101 -25.40 -13.25 -1.73
CA TYR A 101 -25.73 -14.00 -2.96
C TYR A 101 -26.30 -15.39 -2.67
N GLY A 102 -26.07 -15.89 -1.46
CA GLY A 102 -26.69 -17.09 -0.91
C GLY A 102 -26.09 -18.39 -1.44
N VAL A 103 -25.54 -19.21 -0.54
CA VAL A 103 -25.08 -20.57 -0.86
C VAL A 103 -25.10 -21.41 0.41
N GLY A 104 -25.94 -22.44 0.39
CA GLY A 104 -26.08 -23.43 1.44
C GLY A 104 -26.79 -24.66 0.85
N PRO A 105 -26.30 -25.90 1.08
CA PRO A 105 -25.13 -26.26 1.89
C PRO A 105 -23.80 -25.85 1.24
N TYR A 106 -22.77 -25.62 2.07
CA TYR A 106 -21.39 -25.35 1.63
C TYR A 106 -20.72 -26.64 1.13
N SER A 107 -21.15 -27.12 -0.04
CA SER A 107 -20.76 -28.40 -0.65
C SER A 107 -19.28 -28.49 -1.04
N GLY A 108 -18.64 -27.36 -1.32
CA GLY A 108 -17.36 -27.31 -2.01
C GLY A 108 -17.42 -27.77 -3.48
N THR A 109 -18.62 -27.94 -4.06
CA THR A 109 -18.78 -28.29 -5.47
C THR A 109 -19.34 -27.12 -6.26
N LEU A 110 -18.91 -26.98 -7.51
CA LEU A 110 -19.47 -26.00 -8.45
C LEU A 110 -20.84 -26.48 -8.99
N ASP A 111 -21.79 -26.61 -8.08
CA ASP A 111 -23.17 -27.00 -8.33
C ASP A 111 -24.00 -25.85 -8.91
N GLN A 112 -25.23 -26.16 -9.35
CA GLN A 112 -26.08 -25.19 -10.05
C GLN A 112 -26.41 -23.94 -9.22
N SER A 113 -26.58 -24.11 -7.90
CA SER A 113 -26.72 -23.02 -6.92
C SER A 113 -25.47 -22.15 -6.86
N THR A 114 -24.29 -22.75 -6.76
CA THR A 114 -23.01 -22.04 -6.73
C THR A 114 -22.76 -21.27 -8.03
N LYS A 115 -23.11 -21.85 -9.18
CA LYS A 115 -23.04 -21.18 -10.49
C LYS A 115 -23.99 -19.98 -10.60
N GLN A 116 -25.19 -20.08 -10.03
CA GLN A 116 -26.16 -18.97 -9.98
C GLN A 116 -25.66 -17.84 -9.07
N ALA A 117 -25.13 -18.17 -7.88
CA ALA A 117 -24.55 -17.20 -6.96
C ALA A 117 -23.32 -16.48 -7.57
N LEU A 118 -22.39 -17.23 -8.18
CA LEU A 118 -21.25 -16.68 -8.92
C LEU A 118 -21.71 -15.73 -10.04
N LYS A 119 -22.71 -16.12 -10.83
CA LYS A 119 -23.21 -15.30 -11.93
C LYS A 119 -23.84 -13.99 -11.45
N ALA A 120 -24.64 -14.03 -10.38
CA ALA A 120 -25.22 -12.84 -9.76
C ALA A 120 -24.15 -11.92 -9.15
N TYR A 121 -23.13 -12.49 -8.50
CA TYR A 121 -22.00 -11.75 -7.97
C TYR A 121 -21.16 -11.08 -9.07
N GLN A 122 -20.82 -11.83 -10.14
CA GLN A 122 -20.08 -11.31 -11.29
C GLN A 122 -20.81 -10.12 -11.91
N LYS A 123 -22.12 -10.25 -12.13
CA LYS A 123 -22.97 -9.17 -12.64
C LYS A 123 -22.88 -7.91 -11.79
N ASN A 124 -23.10 -8.03 -10.48
CA ASN A 124 -23.08 -6.88 -9.56
C ASN A 124 -21.67 -6.26 -9.43
N SER A 125 -20.63 -7.07 -9.58
CA SER A 125 -19.22 -6.63 -9.54
C SER A 125 -18.71 -6.07 -10.87
N GLY A 126 -19.54 -6.01 -11.92
CA GLY A 126 -19.13 -5.55 -13.25
C GLY A 126 -18.22 -6.52 -14.02
N LEU A 127 -18.21 -7.80 -13.63
CA LEU A 127 -17.43 -8.88 -14.24
C LEU A 127 -18.25 -9.67 -15.27
N SER A 128 -17.57 -10.45 -16.11
CA SER A 128 -18.20 -11.38 -17.05
C SER A 128 -19.11 -12.38 -16.33
N GLU A 129 -20.41 -12.41 -16.69
CA GLU A 129 -21.42 -13.28 -16.07
C GLU A 129 -21.29 -14.77 -16.48
N THR A 130 -20.12 -15.40 -16.26
CA THR A 130 -19.82 -16.78 -16.67
C THR A 130 -20.53 -17.84 -15.81
N GLY A 131 -20.72 -17.56 -14.52
CA GLY A 131 -21.14 -18.54 -13.52
C GLY A 131 -20.08 -19.59 -13.17
N ASP A 132 -18.83 -19.43 -13.63
CA ASP A 132 -17.67 -20.24 -13.21
C ASP A 132 -16.65 -19.35 -12.48
N LEU A 133 -15.79 -19.96 -11.65
CA LEU A 133 -14.75 -19.29 -10.89
C LEU A 133 -13.50 -19.05 -11.75
N ASP A 134 -13.41 -17.88 -12.38
CA ASP A 134 -12.18 -17.37 -12.98
C ASP A 134 -11.33 -16.56 -11.97
N PHE A 135 -10.08 -16.26 -12.33
CA PHE A 135 -9.18 -15.51 -11.46
C PHE A 135 -9.66 -14.08 -11.15
N PRO A 136 -10.20 -13.28 -12.11
CA PRO A 136 -10.84 -12.00 -11.81
C PRO A 136 -11.95 -12.10 -10.75
N THR A 137 -12.81 -13.11 -10.84
CA THR A 137 -13.89 -13.35 -9.86
C THR A 137 -13.32 -13.72 -8.49
N LEU A 138 -12.36 -14.65 -8.43
CA LEU A 138 -11.71 -15.05 -7.18
C LEU A 138 -10.99 -13.88 -6.51
N LYS A 139 -10.24 -13.10 -7.29
CA LYS A 139 -9.52 -11.90 -6.86
C LYS A 139 -10.48 -10.90 -6.23
N ARG A 140 -11.55 -10.51 -6.94
CA ARG A 140 -12.54 -9.55 -6.43
C ARG A 140 -13.25 -10.06 -5.16
N LEU A 141 -13.57 -11.36 -5.07
CA LEU A 141 -14.13 -11.95 -3.85
C LEU A 141 -13.21 -11.76 -2.64
N THR A 142 -11.89 -11.95 -2.81
CA THR A 142 -10.90 -11.76 -1.74
C THR A 142 -10.63 -10.28 -1.41
N GLU A 143 -10.75 -9.38 -2.40
CA GLU A 143 -10.67 -7.92 -2.20
C GLU A 143 -11.87 -7.42 -1.40
N ASP A 144 -13.09 -7.87 -1.75
CA ASP A 144 -14.33 -7.54 -1.04
C ASP A 144 -14.34 -8.08 0.41
N ASP A 145 -13.91 -9.34 0.64
CA ASP A 145 -13.82 -9.89 2.00
C ASP A 145 -12.80 -9.12 2.85
N ARG A 146 -11.65 -8.74 2.27
CA ARG A 146 -10.66 -7.86 2.91
C ARG A 146 -11.28 -6.50 3.27
N LEU A 147 -12.07 -5.89 2.38
CA LEU A 147 -12.74 -4.62 2.65
C LEU A 147 -13.77 -4.74 3.79
N LEU A 148 -14.57 -5.82 3.83
CA LEU A 148 -15.47 -6.07 4.96
C LEU A 148 -14.70 -6.26 6.28
N ASN A 149 -13.56 -6.95 6.25
CA ASN A 149 -12.72 -7.21 7.43
C ASN A 149 -11.82 -6.02 7.85
N ARG A 150 -11.59 -5.04 6.97
CA ARG A 150 -10.68 -3.90 7.14
C ARG A 150 -10.91 -3.18 8.48
N VAL A 151 -9.93 -3.19 9.37
CA VAL A 151 -10.00 -2.41 10.62
C VAL A 151 -9.78 -0.94 10.25
N VAL A 152 -10.62 -0.04 10.77
CA VAL A 152 -10.46 1.42 10.63
C VAL A 152 -10.34 1.99 12.05
N PRO A 153 -9.13 2.02 12.62
CA PRO A 153 -8.89 2.56 13.96
C PRO A 153 -9.05 4.09 13.95
N PHE A 154 -9.40 4.65 15.10
CA PHE A 154 -9.32 6.10 15.31
C PHE A 154 -7.84 6.53 15.30
N LEU A 155 -7.49 7.47 14.44
CA LEU A 155 -6.14 8.03 14.33
C LEU A 155 -6.03 9.29 15.23
N PRO A 156 -4.87 9.56 15.84
CA PRO A 156 -4.71 10.68 16.77
C PRO A 156 -4.82 12.05 16.08
N PRO A 157 -5.27 13.10 16.79
CA PRO A 157 -5.33 14.45 16.25
C PRO A 157 -3.95 14.97 15.86
N HIS A 158 -3.89 15.83 14.84
CA HIS A 158 -2.64 16.51 14.49
C HIS A 158 -2.23 17.49 15.59
N THR A 159 -0.95 17.45 16.00
CA THR A 159 -0.36 18.43 16.94
C THR A 159 0.87 19.08 16.33
N PHE A 160 1.10 20.34 16.69
CA PHE A 160 2.23 21.14 16.20
C PHE A 160 2.75 21.98 17.38
N HIS A 161 3.97 21.68 17.83
CA HIS A 161 4.60 22.30 18.99
C HIS A 161 5.83 23.09 18.53
N ASP A 162 5.66 24.41 18.39
CA ASP A 162 6.66 25.35 17.87
C ASP A 162 7.08 26.44 18.88
N GLN A 163 6.66 26.30 20.14
CA GLN A 163 6.91 27.30 21.19
C GLN A 163 8.40 27.61 21.36
N GLU A 164 9.24 26.59 21.16
CA GLU A 164 10.71 26.68 21.18
C GLU A 164 11.32 26.52 19.77
N TRP A 165 10.67 27.03 18.71
CA TRP A 165 11.10 26.90 17.29
C TRP A 165 12.58 27.22 17.03
N GLY A 166 13.24 28.02 17.86
CA GLY A 166 14.68 28.27 17.79
C GLY A 166 15.58 27.11 18.24
N GLN A 167 15.02 26.03 18.80
CA GLN A 167 15.69 24.92 19.49
C GLN A 167 15.04 23.56 19.18
N TRP A 168 13.72 23.45 19.34
CA TRP A 168 12.93 22.21 19.26
C TRP A 168 11.61 22.44 18.52
N VAL A 169 11.21 21.49 17.69
CA VAL A 169 9.87 21.41 17.09
C VAL A 169 9.41 19.97 17.13
N GLU A 170 8.17 19.73 17.57
CA GLU A 170 7.50 18.45 17.37
C GLU A 170 6.20 18.60 16.58
N VAL A 171 5.99 17.70 15.61
CA VAL A 171 4.74 17.59 14.86
C VAL A 171 4.23 16.16 14.92
N GLN A 172 2.94 15.97 15.21
CA GLN A 172 2.26 14.67 15.18
C GLN A 172 1.10 14.70 14.20
N GLY A 173 0.81 13.56 13.56
CA GLY A 173 -0.31 13.41 12.66
C GLY A 173 -0.18 12.13 11.83
N SER A 174 -0.88 12.05 10.71
CA SER A 174 -0.88 10.86 9.84
C SER A 174 -0.51 11.26 8.41
N TRP A 175 0.48 10.59 7.79
CA TRP A 175 0.89 10.89 6.41
C TRP A 175 -0.20 10.48 5.40
N MET A 176 -0.79 11.45 4.71
CA MET A 176 -1.59 11.23 3.50
C MET A 176 -0.79 11.56 2.24
N LEU A 177 -1.00 10.78 1.18
CA LEU A 177 -0.59 11.16 -0.17
C LEU A 177 -1.49 12.30 -0.67
N LYS A 178 -0.89 13.34 -1.27
CA LYS A 178 -1.59 14.56 -1.70
C LYS A 178 -2.47 14.36 -2.93
N GLU A 179 -2.01 13.53 -3.86
CA GLU A 179 -2.63 13.24 -5.16
C GLU A 179 -2.48 11.73 -5.43
N GLY A 180 -3.57 11.06 -5.83
CA GLY A 180 -3.63 9.60 -5.96
C GLY A 180 -4.33 8.90 -4.79
N ASN A 181 -4.28 7.58 -4.75
CA ASN A 181 -4.96 6.77 -3.73
C ASN A 181 -4.11 6.64 -2.45
N THR A 182 -4.72 6.88 -1.28
CA THR A 182 -4.11 6.82 0.06
C THR A 182 -4.20 5.43 0.71
N ASP A 183 -4.30 4.36 -0.09
CA ASP A 183 -4.92 3.12 0.38
C ASP A 183 -4.13 2.32 1.42
N ASP A 184 -4.85 2.00 2.50
CA ASP A 184 -4.63 0.90 3.46
C ASP A 184 -3.30 0.85 4.24
N VAL A 185 -2.56 1.95 4.30
CA VAL A 185 -1.49 2.14 5.30
C VAL A 185 -1.99 3.09 6.41
N LEU A 186 -2.62 2.50 7.43
CA LEU A 186 -3.05 3.19 8.63
C LEU A 186 -1.83 3.56 9.48
N GLN A 187 -1.32 4.78 9.29
CA GLN A 187 -0.08 5.25 9.88
C GLN A 187 -0.25 6.50 10.72
N THR A 188 0.44 6.55 11.86
CA THR A 188 0.65 7.75 12.66
C THR A 188 2.14 8.01 12.78
N SER A 189 2.53 9.29 12.76
CA SER A 189 3.92 9.72 12.70
C SER A 189 4.16 10.84 13.70
N ARG A 190 5.30 10.78 14.38
CA ARG A 190 5.81 11.84 15.26
C ARG A 190 7.16 12.30 14.74
N ILE A 191 7.24 13.55 14.34
CA ILE A 191 8.42 14.19 13.76
C ILE A 191 9.03 15.11 14.83
N THR A 192 10.22 14.78 15.30
CA THR A 192 10.96 15.57 16.29
C THR A 192 12.18 16.22 15.64
N CYS A 193 12.22 17.55 15.58
CA CYS A 193 13.34 18.33 15.04
C CYS A 193 14.11 19.05 16.16
N MET A 194 15.44 18.93 16.13
CA MET A 194 16.36 19.44 17.15
C MET A 194 17.44 20.29 16.48
N ARG A 195 17.51 21.58 16.81
CA ARG A 195 18.38 22.54 16.09
C ARG A 195 19.85 22.41 16.47
N GLU A 196 20.14 22.05 17.72
CA GLU A 196 21.49 21.76 18.22
C GLU A 196 22.14 20.63 17.40
N PHE A 197 21.44 19.49 17.28
CA PHE A 197 21.89 18.34 16.50
C PHE A 197 21.66 18.48 14.98
N LYS A 198 21.06 19.60 14.53
CA LYS A 198 20.65 19.87 13.14
C LYS A 198 19.93 18.69 12.49
N ARG A 199 18.97 18.09 13.20
CA ARG A 199 18.38 16.80 12.81
C ARG A 199 16.88 16.72 13.11
N CYS A 200 16.12 16.17 12.19
CA CYS A 200 14.73 15.74 12.39
C CYS A 200 14.64 14.20 12.37
N ILE A 201 13.77 13.65 13.21
CA ILE A 201 13.49 12.20 13.28
C ILE A 201 11.98 12.01 13.07
N ASP A 202 11.58 11.45 11.93
CA ASP A 202 10.22 10.99 11.67
C ASP A 202 10.09 9.55 12.16
N SER A 203 9.39 9.35 13.27
CA SER A 203 9.02 8.03 13.80
C SER A 203 7.62 7.69 13.33
N THR A 204 7.50 6.89 12.27
CA THR A 204 6.23 6.44 11.68
C THR A 204 5.89 5.02 12.16
N ALA A 205 4.70 4.84 12.74
CA ALA A 205 4.13 3.56 13.10
C ALA A 205 2.91 3.27 12.21
N SER A 206 2.86 2.09 11.59
CA SER A 206 1.81 1.70 10.64
C SER A 206 1.21 0.34 10.99
N LEU A 207 -0.11 0.24 11.00
CA LEU A 207 -0.81 -1.05 11.12
C LEU A 207 -0.99 -1.67 9.74
N ILE A 208 -0.32 -2.81 9.48
CA ILE A 208 -0.54 -3.59 8.26
C ILE A 208 -1.80 -4.43 8.46
N ASN A 209 -2.83 -4.16 7.66
CA ASN A 209 -4.06 -4.97 7.60
C ASN A 209 -3.79 -6.34 6.95
N GLY A 210 -4.28 -7.41 7.59
CA GLY A 210 -4.14 -8.80 7.14
C GLY A 210 -4.74 -9.76 8.17
N SER A 211 -4.74 -11.07 7.89
CA SER A 211 -5.37 -12.10 8.74
C SER A 211 -4.81 -12.17 10.16
N VAL A 212 -3.57 -11.70 10.36
CA VAL A 212 -3.01 -11.33 11.66
C VAL A 212 -2.38 -9.95 11.49
N PRO A 213 -3.01 -8.86 11.96
CA PRO A 213 -2.46 -7.52 11.81
C PRO A 213 -1.07 -7.39 12.43
N GLN A 214 -0.17 -6.66 11.78
CA GLN A 214 1.22 -6.46 12.23
C GLN A 214 1.53 -4.97 12.37
N LEU A 215 2.25 -4.62 13.45
CA LEU A 215 2.78 -3.28 13.62
C LEU A 215 4.11 -3.14 12.87
N LYS A 216 4.12 -2.29 11.83
CA LYS A 216 5.32 -1.84 11.14
C LYS A 216 5.82 -0.55 11.82
N VAL A 217 7.12 -0.42 12.02
CA VAL A 217 7.74 0.83 12.50
C VAL A 217 8.86 1.21 11.55
N HIS A 218 8.87 2.48 11.12
CA HIS A 218 9.87 3.07 10.22
C HIS A 218 10.36 4.39 10.82
N THR A 219 11.67 4.61 10.77
CA THR A 219 12.31 5.79 11.35
C THR A 219 13.22 6.45 10.31
N HIS A 220 12.82 7.63 9.82
CA HIS A 220 13.64 8.43 8.92
C HIS A 220 14.44 9.44 9.74
N VAL A 221 15.73 9.56 9.46
CA VAL A 221 16.66 10.43 10.19
C VAL A 221 17.21 11.47 9.22
N TYR A 222 16.57 12.63 9.21
CA TYR A 222 16.83 13.74 8.30
C TYR A 222 17.85 14.70 8.89
N ASP A 223 18.99 14.89 8.25
CA ASP A 223 19.88 16.01 8.55
C ASP A 223 19.31 17.31 7.95
N ILE A 224 19.41 18.42 8.68
CA ILE A 224 18.73 19.68 8.36
C ILE A 224 19.65 20.55 7.51
N LYS A 225 19.15 20.93 6.32
CA LYS A 225 19.82 21.83 5.38
C LYS A 225 19.53 23.30 5.68
N GLU A 226 18.31 23.60 6.11
CA GLU A 226 17.80 24.96 6.32
C GLU A 226 16.84 25.00 7.51
N TRP A 227 17.01 25.98 8.40
CA TRP A 227 16.11 26.25 9.53
C TRP A 227 16.13 27.74 9.84
N ASP A 228 15.19 28.48 9.27
CA ASP A 228 14.93 29.89 9.53
C ASP A 228 13.69 30.07 10.42
N ASP A 229 13.20 31.30 10.62
CA ASP A 229 12.07 31.57 11.52
C ASP A 229 10.69 31.12 10.98
N ALA A 230 10.62 30.70 9.71
CA ALA A 230 9.39 30.33 9.00
C ALA A 230 9.34 28.86 8.54
N LYS A 231 10.49 28.20 8.30
CA LYS A 231 10.57 26.82 7.79
C LYS A 231 11.78 26.02 8.26
N ILE A 232 11.62 24.69 8.24
CA ILE A 232 12.69 23.69 8.33
C ILE A 232 12.68 22.87 7.04
N VAL A 233 13.85 22.65 6.42
CA VAL A 233 14.02 21.81 5.23
C VAL A 233 15.21 20.88 5.42
N SER A 234 15.02 19.58 5.16
CA SER A 234 16.09 18.59 5.24
C SER A 234 17.05 18.65 4.04
N ALA A 235 18.23 18.05 4.21
CA ALA A 235 18.95 17.48 3.09
C ALA A 235 18.14 16.32 2.47
N PRO A 236 18.44 15.89 1.23
CA PRO A 236 17.92 14.63 0.70
C PRO A 236 18.34 13.46 1.61
N TYR A 237 17.41 12.57 1.90
CA TYR A 237 17.61 11.33 2.66
C TYR A 237 17.44 10.13 1.72
N ASP A 238 18.42 9.24 1.71
CA ASP A 238 18.57 8.09 0.80
C ASP A 238 18.56 6.74 1.54
N GLY A 239 18.16 6.72 2.81
CA GLY A 239 18.00 5.49 3.60
C GLY A 239 16.77 4.65 3.26
N GLU A 240 15.90 5.15 2.38
CA GLU A 240 14.79 4.39 1.79
C GLU A 240 15.27 3.67 0.51
N ALA A 241 15.08 2.36 0.42
CA ALA A 241 15.51 1.59 -0.75
C ALA A 241 14.78 2.08 -2.03
N CYS A 242 15.56 2.45 -3.05
CA CYS A 242 15.07 2.95 -4.34
C CYS A 242 14.31 4.30 -4.29
N ALA A 243 14.48 5.08 -3.21
CA ALA A 243 13.82 6.37 -3.08
C ALA A 243 14.69 7.41 -2.36
N VAL A 244 14.47 8.68 -2.68
CA VAL A 244 15.08 9.82 -1.98
C VAL A 244 13.98 10.71 -1.43
N SER A 245 13.98 10.98 -0.13
CA SER A 245 12.97 11.81 0.51
C SER A 245 13.50 13.14 1.08
N ILE A 246 12.66 14.17 1.07
CA ILE A 246 12.93 15.50 1.64
C ILE A 246 11.76 15.90 2.53
N LEU A 247 12.05 16.09 3.82
CA LEU A 247 11.13 16.65 4.80
C LEU A 247 11.13 18.19 4.70
N ARG A 248 9.94 18.79 4.72
CA ARG A 248 9.74 20.23 4.86
C ARG A 248 8.66 20.51 5.90
N ILE A 249 8.96 21.39 6.86
CA ILE A 249 8.01 21.88 7.86
C ILE A 249 7.88 23.39 7.69
N SER A 250 6.67 23.87 7.44
CA SER A 250 6.28 25.28 7.47
C SER A 250 5.71 25.62 8.86
N ARG A 251 6.07 26.78 9.38
CA ARG A 251 5.58 27.28 10.67
C ARG A 251 4.22 27.99 10.55
N ASN A 252 4.02 28.78 9.50
CA ASN A 252 2.79 29.54 9.28
C ASN A 252 2.43 29.60 7.78
N PRO A 253 1.39 28.88 7.32
CA PRO A 253 0.56 27.96 8.10
C PRO A 253 1.39 26.76 8.62
N PRO A 254 1.03 26.20 9.80
CA PRO A 254 1.69 25.02 10.34
C PRO A 254 1.41 23.81 9.44
N LEU A 255 2.45 23.25 8.81
CA LEU A 255 2.31 22.18 7.82
C LEU A 255 3.59 21.38 7.70
N ALA A 256 3.52 20.05 7.89
CA ALA A 256 4.61 19.14 7.54
C ALA A 256 4.32 18.40 6.23
N THR A 257 5.33 18.30 5.36
CA THR A 257 5.26 17.58 4.07
C THR A 257 6.51 16.75 3.85
N ARG A 258 6.36 15.58 3.23
CA ARG A 258 7.49 14.76 2.75
C ARG A 258 7.36 14.60 1.24
N PHE A 259 8.35 15.11 0.53
CA PHE A 259 8.54 14.80 -0.89
C PHE A 259 9.33 13.49 -0.96
N LEU A 260 8.94 12.59 -1.87
CA LEU A 260 9.56 11.29 -2.10
C LEU A 260 9.74 11.13 -3.61
N SER A 261 10.98 10.91 -4.06
CA SER A 261 11.30 10.63 -5.47
C SER A 261 11.69 9.17 -5.59
N LEU A 262 10.86 8.35 -6.23
CA LEU A 262 11.20 6.96 -6.57
C LEU A 262 12.16 6.96 -7.76
N GLN A 263 13.20 6.13 -7.72
CA GLN A 263 14.29 6.15 -8.70
C GLN A 263 14.64 4.75 -9.22
N ASN A 264 14.55 4.57 -10.54
CA ASN A 264 15.09 3.43 -11.25
C ASN A 264 16.62 3.50 -11.22
N ASN A 265 17.24 2.52 -10.55
CA ASN A 265 18.69 2.38 -10.47
C ASN A 265 19.09 0.91 -10.69
N PRO A 266 20.30 0.62 -11.21
CA PRO A 266 20.76 -0.75 -11.43
C PRO A 266 20.68 -1.63 -10.18
N GLY A 267 20.46 -2.94 -10.38
CA GLY A 267 20.28 -3.89 -9.29
C GLY A 267 18.82 -3.95 -8.80
N PRO A 268 18.54 -3.88 -7.48
CA PRO A 268 17.20 -4.12 -6.93
C PRO A 268 16.15 -3.10 -7.39
N CYS A 269 16.58 -1.90 -7.80
CA CYS A 269 15.70 -0.80 -8.19
C CYS A 269 15.37 -0.79 -9.70
N ALA A 270 15.91 -1.70 -10.50
CA ALA A 270 15.83 -1.64 -11.97
C ALA A 270 14.42 -1.85 -12.56
N LYS A 271 13.45 -2.22 -11.72
CA LYS A 271 12.01 -2.35 -12.05
C LYS A 271 11.12 -1.34 -11.34
N VAL A 272 11.69 -0.40 -10.59
CA VAL A 272 10.95 0.74 -10.03
C VAL A 272 10.67 1.72 -11.17
N GLN A 273 9.48 2.30 -11.21
CA GLN A 273 9.16 3.40 -12.13
C GLN A 273 9.52 4.72 -11.45
N ASP A 274 10.11 5.64 -12.20
CA ASP A 274 10.43 6.98 -11.70
C ASP A 274 9.14 7.74 -11.42
N GLU A 275 8.92 8.14 -10.17
CA GLU A 275 7.67 8.75 -9.71
C GLU A 275 7.92 9.66 -8.51
N ASP A 276 7.56 10.94 -8.65
CA ASP A 276 7.58 11.91 -7.55
C ASP A 276 6.23 11.91 -6.81
N ARG A 277 6.27 11.69 -5.50
CA ARG A 277 5.11 11.69 -4.59
C ARG A 277 5.26 12.76 -3.52
N GLN A 278 4.18 13.51 -3.26
CA GLN A 278 4.11 14.43 -2.13
C GLN A 278 3.15 13.89 -1.07
N TYR A 279 3.66 13.73 0.15
CA TYR A 279 2.88 13.43 1.35
C TYR A 279 2.67 14.72 2.17
N VAL A 280 1.51 14.81 2.80
CA VAL A 280 1.14 15.86 3.77
C VAL A 280 0.84 15.17 5.11
N LEU A 281 1.35 15.71 6.21
CA LEU A 281 0.98 15.25 7.54
C LEU A 281 -0.36 15.88 7.92
N GLU A 282 -1.36 15.04 8.14
CA GLU A 282 -2.77 15.43 8.21
C GLU A 282 -3.43 14.96 9.51
N ASP A 283 -4.60 15.53 9.80
CA ASP A 283 -5.35 15.27 11.02
C ASP A 283 -6.00 13.87 11.03
N GLY A 284 -5.67 13.06 12.04
CA GLY A 284 -6.17 11.69 12.17
C GLY A 284 -7.70 11.56 12.21
N PRO A 285 -8.43 12.33 13.03
CA PRO A 285 -9.89 12.38 13.04
C PRO A 285 -10.53 12.66 11.66
N LYS A 286 -9.98 13.62 10.89
CA LYS A 286 -10.40 13.90 9.50
C LYS A 286 -10.20 12.67 8.59
N ILE A 287 -9.05 12.01 8.67
CA ILE A 287 -8.74 10.80 7.88
C ILE A 287 -9.64 9.63 8.29
N TYR A 288 -9.84 9.44 9.59
CA TYR A 288 -10.74 8.42 10.14
C TYR A 288 -12.17 8.57 9.63
N GLN A 289 -12.69 9.80 9.52
CA GLN A 289 -14.01 10.05 8.94
C GLN A 289 -14.06 9.65 7.45
N ILE A 290 -13.06 10.01 6.65
CA ILE A 290 -12.97 9.65 5.23
C ILE A 290 -12.96 8.12 5.05
N LEU A 291 -12.03 7.43 5.72
CA LEU A 291 -11.88 5.96 5.64
C LEU A 291 -13.12 5.22 6.16
N ARG A 292 -13.80 5.75 7.18
CA ARG A 292 -15.04 5.19 7.71
C ARG A 292 -16.19 5.32 6.71
N SER A 293 -16.34 6.46 6.04
CA SER A 293 -17.38 6.66 5.02
C SER A 293 -17.14 5.76 3.80
N GLN A 294 -15.91 5.74 3.28
CA GLN A 294 -15.52 4.85 2.18
C GLN A 294 -15.79 3.38 2.51
N LYS A 295 -15.45 2.93 3.74
CA LYS A 295 -15.78 1.57 4.17
C LYS A 295 -17.30 1.35 4.25
N ALA A 296 -18.08 2.31 4.76
CA ALA A 296 -19.53 2.18 4.85
C ALA A 296 -20.20 2.03 3.47
N GLU A 297 -19.74 2.80 2.48
CA GLU A 297 -20.20 2.72 1.09
C GLU A 297 -19.85 1.37 0.45
N ALA A 298 -18.58 0.93 0.56
CA ALA A 298 -18.16 -0.38 0.06
C ALA A 298 -18.92 -1.54 0.75
N VAL A 299 -19.20 -1.44 2.05
CA VAL A 299 -20.00 -2.44 2.79
C VAL A 299 -21.45 -2.47 2.28
N GLN A 300 -22.06 -1.33 1.93
CA GLN A 300 -23.40 -1.32 1.33
C GLN A 300 -23.42 -2.01 -0.03
N GLU A 301 -22.42 -1.74 -0.88
CA GLU A 301 -22.31 -2.33 -2.23
C GLU A 301 -22.07 -3.85 -2.17
N ILE A 302 -21.08 -4.30 -1.38
CA ILE A 302 -20.72 -5.72 -1.24
C ILE A 302 -21.89 -6.53 -0.65
N LEU A 303 -22.61 -5.97 0.34
CA LEU A 303 -23.74 -6.64 1.00
C LEU A 303 -25.10 -6.38 0.34
N GLN A 304 -25.13 -5.72 -0.83
CA GLN A 304 -26.35 -5.44 -1.61
C GLN A 304 -27.44 -4.69 -0.82
N VAL A 305 -27.03 -3.77 0.07
CA VAL A 305 -27.95 -2.97 0.90
C VAL A 305 -28.41 -1.74 0.12
N ASN A 306 -29.72 -1.66 -0.15
CA ASN A 306 -30.33 -0.49 -0.78
C ASN A 306 -30.09 0.79 0.04
N LYS A 307 -29.83 1.90 -0.66
CA LYS A 307 -29.71 3.24 -0.10
C LYS A 307 -31.08 3.91 0.07
#